data_AF-A0A1W9QS06-F1
#
_entry.id   AF-A0A1W9QS06-F1
#
_cell.length_a   1.000
_cell.length_b   1.000
_cell.length_c   1.000
_cell.angle_alpha   90.00
_cell.angle_beta   90.00
_cell.angle_gamma   90.00
#
_symmetry.space_group_name_H-M   'P 1'
#
loop_
_entity.id
_entity.type
_entity.pdbx_description
1 polymer ?
#
loop_
_entity_poly.entity_id
_entity_poly.type
_entity_poly.pdbx_seq_one_letter_code
_entity_poly.pdbx_strand_id
1 'polypeptide(L)'
;MEIALYLEPANPTKFHFSKSENDPRFGDGIKIFSENDNEDILRGFDVAILGAHEDRLAINNTGCAHAAGQIRGHLYRLYKNSANIRIIDLGDIRQGNGVNDTYFALKEVLVVLLRAEVLPIIIGGSHDLAYAMYLAYESIGKIINMATVDSRFDLAKTDEELHSRSYLSKIILQKPSFLFNFANIGYQTYFVNPGAIKLMSNLFFDVHRLGNVRGHIEEAEPVLRNADTVSFDIGSVRQADAPGNGNASPNGFYGEEACQLMRYAGLSEKVSSVGLFEVNPGHDQRGQTAHLSAQMLWYFLDGFSQRSNDFPDEKNGQYIKYYVDMEGHKEDIVFYKSKSTDRWWMEIPVSEEKRSKYRRHLMVPCSYLDYQTACNNEIPDRWWQAYQKLM
;
A
#
# COMPACT_ATOMS: atom_id res chain seq x y z
N MET A 1 -2.93 24.04 -8.24
CA MET A 1 -3.52 23.64 -9.54
C MET A 1 -4.85 23.08 -9.12
N GLU A 2 -5.95 23.76 -9.43
CA GLU A 2 -7.22 23.57 -8.72
C GLU A 2 -7.72 22.12 -8.82
N ILE A 3 -7.41 21.30 -7.79
CA ILE A 3 -7.71 19.86 -7.80
C ILE A 3 -9.22 19.58 -7.91
N ALA A 4 -10.06 20.54 -7.53
CA ALA A 4 -11.51 20.46 -7.63
C ALA A 4 -11.97 20.18 -9.08
N LEU A 5 -11.19 20.60 -10.09
CA LEU A 5 -11.47 20.32 -11.50
C LEU A 5 -11.47 18.82 -11.83
N TYR A 6 -10.72 18.04 -11.06
CA TYR A 6 -10.56 16.60 -11.24
C TYR A 6 -11.52 15.77 -10.37
N LEU A 7 -12.28 16.40 -9.47
CA LEU A 7 -13.03 15.71 -8.42
C LEU A 7 -14.54 15.82 -8.61
N GLU A 8 -15.24 14.71 -8.43
CA GLU A 8 -16.69 14.67 -8.23
C GLU A 8 -16.96 14.41 -6.73
N PRO A 9 -17.42 15.41 -5.96
CA PRO A 9 -17.66 15.25 -4.54
C PRO A 9 -18.58 14.07 -4.21
N ALA A 10 -18.24 13.32 -3.17
CA ALA A 10 -19.08 12.23 -2.69
C ALA A 10 -20.45 12.76 -2.25
N ASN A 11 -21.52 11.99 -2.51
CA ASN A 11 -22.86 12.34 -2.05
C ASN A 11 -23.22 11.56 -0.78
N PRO A 12 -23.21 12.19 0.42
CA PRO A 12 -23.39 11.48 1.68
C PRO A 12 -24.78 10.87 1.84
N THR A 13 -25.80 11.45 1.19
CA THR A 13 -27.18 10.96 1.31
C THR A 13 -27.34 9.56 0.70
N LYS A 14 -26.43 9.14 -0.19
CA LYS A 14 -26.42 7.81 -0.81
C LYS A 14 -25.86 6.71 0.09
N PHE A 15 -25.16 7.06 1.18
CA PHE A 15 -24.48 6.07 2.02
C PHE A 15 -25.38 5.54 3.16
N HIS A 16 -26.57 6.11 3.35
CA HIS A 16 -27.57 5.70 4.34
C HIS A 16 -27.00 5.47 5.75
N PHE A 17 -26.13 6.36 6.24
CA PHE A 17 -25.77 6.41 7.65
C PHE A 17 -26.52 7.58 8.31
N SER A 18 -27.10 7.34 9.48
CA SER A 18 -27.74 8.39 10.27
C SER A 18 -26.72 9.00 11.22
N LYS A 19 -26.49 10.32 11.12
CA LYS A 19 -25.67 11.03 12.09
C LYS A 19 -26.26 10.86 13.48
N SER A 20 -25.49 10.34 14.43
CA SER A 20 -25.91 10.15 15.81
C SER A 20 -24.87 10.72 16.76
N GLU A 21 -25.25 11.72 17.54
CA GLU A 21 -24.35 12.30 18.56
C GLU A 21 -24.08 11.31 19.71
N ASN A 22 -25.03 10.44 20.01
CA ASN A 22 -24.91 9.44 21.09
C ASN A 22 -24.20 8.16 20.65
N ASP A 23 -24.07 7.93 19.35
CA ASP A 23 -23.57 6.67 18.79
C ASP A 23 -22.79 6.93 17.47
N PRO A 24 -21.65 7.65 17.55
CA PRO A 24 -20.97 8.18 16.37
C PRO A 24 -20.43 7.07 15.49
N ARG A 25 -20.83 7.12 14.21
CA ARG A 25 -20.32 6.26 13.15
C ARG A 25 -19.09 6.88 12.51
N PHE A 26 -18.35 6.05 11.77
CA PHE A 26 -17.15 6.48 11.07
C PHE A 26 -17.44 7.65 10.13
N GLY A 27 -18.56 7.61 9.41
CA GLY A 27 -19.00 8.68 8.50
C GLY A 27 -19.34 10.00 9.19
N ASP A 28 -19.63 10.00 10.49
CA ASP A 28 -20.01 11.22 11.22
C ASP A 28 -18.83 12.18 11.41
N GLY A 29 -17.61 11.63 11.47
CA GLY A 29 -16.37 12.37 11.62
C GLY A 29 -15.65 12.73 10.31
N ILE A 30 -16.19 12.33 9.15
CA ILE A 30 -15.56 12.60 7.85
C ILE A 30 -16.04 13.94 7.31
N LYS A 31 -15.10 14.82 6.97
CA LYS A 31 -15.42 15.99 6.15
C LYS A 31 -15.60 15.55 4.70
N ILE A 32 -16.68 15.98 4.06
CA ILE A 32 -16.87 15.81 2.62
C ILE A 32 -16.34 17.06 1.93
N PHE A 33 -15.48 16.88 0.93
CA PHE A 33 -14.94 17.97 0.13
C PHE A 33 -16.06 18.65 -0.67
N SER A 34 -15.99 19.98 -0.75
CA SER A 34 -16.88 20.80 -1.58
C SER A 34 -16.09 21.52 -2.66
N GLU A 35 -16.69 21.79 -3.82
CA GLU A 35 -16.05 22.59 -4.88
C GLU A 35 -15.65 24.02 -4.41
N ASN A 36 -16.25 24.52 -3.33
CA ASN A 36 -15.89 25.80 -2.72
C ASN A 36 -14.70 25.71 -1.73
N ASP A 37 -14.23 24.50 -1.40
CA ASP A 37 -13.10 24.32 -0.50
C ASP A 37 -11.78 24.62 -1.23
N ASN A 38 -10.92 25.44 -0.62
CA ASN A 38 -9.56 25.68 -1.11
C ASN A 38 -8.64 24.50 -0.77
N GLU A 39 -7.70 24.16 -1.66
CA GLU A 39 -6.59 23.20 -1.45
C GLU A 39 -5.88 23.33 -0.10
N ASP A 40 -5.72 24.55 0.43
CA ASP A 40 -5.05 24.78 1.72
C ASP A 40 -5.72 24.05 2.88
N ILE A 41 -7.02 23.72 2.76
CA ILE A 41 -7.76 22.98 3.78
C ILE A 41 -7.21 21.57 4.00
N LEU A 42 -6.56 20.99 3.00
CA LEU A 42 -6.06 19.62 3.05
C LEU A 42 -5.03 19.44 4.16
N ARG A 43 -4.21 20.46 4.45
CA ARG A 43 -3.23 20.46 5.54
C ARG A 43 -3.85 20.27 6.94
N GLY A 44 -5.16 20.46 7.05
CA GLY A 44 -5.94 20.21 8.26
C GLY A 44 -6.31 18.74 8.49
N PHE A 45 -5.99 17.83 7.56
CA PHE A 45 -6.37 16.43 7.60
C PHE A 45 -5.16 15.51 7.67
N ASP A 46 -5.37 14.31 8.21
CA ASP A 46 -4.36 13.26 8.29
C ASP A 46 -4.49 12.27 7.12
N VAL A 47 -5.73 12.04 6.69
CA VAL A 47 -6.09 11.07 5.64
C VAL A 47 -7.13 11.66 4.69
N ALA A 48 -6.97 11.35 3.40
CA ALA A 48 -7.94 11.64 2.36
C ALA A 48 -8.46 10.35 1.72
N ILE A 49 -9.78 10.17 1.63
CA ILE A 49 -10.42 9.08 0.86
C ILE A 49 -10.70 9.60 -0.55
N LEU A 50 -10.37 8.79 -1.55
CA LEU A 50 -10.54 9.12 -2.95
C LEU A 50 -10.99 7.87 -3.73
N GLY A 51 -12.10 7.94 -4.45
CA GLY A 51 -12.46 6.89 -5.40
C GLY A 51 -11.86 7.17 -6.77
N ALA A 52 -11.57 6.12 -7.54
CA ALA A 52 -11.14 6.26 -8.93
C ALA A 52 -11.99 5.39 -9.85
N HIS A 53 -12.82 6.04 -10.67
CA HIS A 53 -13.75 5.37 -11.58
C HIS A 53 -13.06 5.04 -12.92
N GLU A 54 -12.07 4.15 -12.89
CA GLU A 54 -11.36 3.69 -14.08
C GLU A 54 -11.25 2.17 -14.10
N ASP A 55 -11.76 1.56 -15.16
CA ASP A 55 -11.71 0.12 -15.39
C ASP A 55 -11.59 -0.23 -16.89
N ARG A 56 -11.33 0.75 -17.76
CA ARG A 56 -11.21 0.53 -19.21
C ARG A 56 -10.06 -0.41 -19.58
N LEU A 57 -9.06 -0.52 -18.70
CA LEU A 57 -7.93 -1.45 -18.84
C LEU A 57 -8.01 -2.62 -17.84
N ALA A 58 -9.18 -2.87 -17.24
CA ALA A 58 -9.43 -4.05 -16.43
C ALA A 58 -9.50 -5.30 -17.30
N ILE A 59 -8.73 -6.33 -16.97
CA ILE A 59 -8.81 -7.62 -17.66
C ILE A 59 -9.84 -8.52 -16.98
N ASN A 60 -10.95 -8.82 -17.68
CA ASN A 60 -12.07 -9.66 -17.21
C ASN A 60 -12.72 -9.16 -15.90
N ASN A 61 -12.66 -7.85 -15.62
CA ASN A 61 -13.22 -7.28 -14.40
C ASN A 61 -13.88 -5.91 -14.61
N THR A 62 -14.38 -5.63 -15.82
CA THR A 62 -15.17 -4.43 -16.12
C THR A 62 -16.37 -4.32 -15.16
N GLY A 63 -16.62 -3.12 -14.66
CA GLY A 63 -17.55 -2.82 -13.57
C GLY A 63 -16.87 -2.48 -12.25
N CYS A 64 -15.56 -2.75 -12.10
CA CYS A 64 -14.81 -2.44 -10.88
C CYS A 64 -14.66 -0.92 -10.62
N ALA A 65 -14.87 -0.08 -11.63
CA ALA A 65 -14.93 1.38 -11.46
C ALA A 65 -16.04 1.84 -10.49
N HIS A 66 -17.06 1.01 -10.21
CA HIS A 66 -18.19 1.38 -9.34
C HIS A 66 -18.01 0.98 -7.86
N ALA A 67 -16.83 0.48 -7.47
CA ALA A 67 -16.58 -0.03 -6.13
C ALA A 67 -16.68 1.03 -5.02
N ALA A 68 -16.18 2.24 -5.28
CA ALA A 68 -15.94 3.24 -4.26
C ALA A 68 -17.20 3.60 -3.46
N GLY A 69 -18.32 3.81 -4.15
CA GLY A 69 -19.61 4.09 -3.50
C GLY A 69 -20.11 2.96 -2.58
N GLN A 70 -19.95 1.70 -2.99
CA GLN A 70 -20.36 0.54 -2.19
C GLN A 70 -19.50 0.41 -0.93
N ILE A 71 -18.18 0.53 -1.08
CA ILE A 71 -17.23 0.43 0.04
C ILE A 71 -17.45 1.57 1.03
N ARG A 72 -17.63 2.82 0.56
CA ARG A 72 -18.00 3.95 1.43
C ARG A 72 -19.29 3.68 2.21
N GLY A 73 -20.31 3.15 1.54
CA GLY A 73 -21.60 2.80 2.16
C GLY A 73 -21.47 1.84 3.34
N HIS A 74 -20.54 0.88 3.27
CA HIS A 74 -20.23 -0.02 4.39
C HIS A 74 -19.32 0.65 5.43
N LEU A 75 -18.23 1.28 5.01
CA LEU A 75 -17.23 1.89 5.89
C LEU A 75 -17.85 2.95 6.79
N TYR A 76 -18.70 3.82 6.25
CA TYR A 76 -19.23 4.97 6.99
C TYR A 76 -20.22 4.58 8.09
N ARG A 77 -20.75 3.35 8.05
CA ARG A 77 -21.67 2.79 9.05
C ARG A 77 -20.96 2.06 10.19
N LEU A 78 -19.68 1.73 10.01
CA LEU A 78 -18.88 1.14 11.07
C LEU A 78 -18.71 2.14 12.22
N TYR A 79 -18.42 1.64 13.42
CA TYR A 79 -18.09 2.51 14.53
C TYR A 79 -16.74 3.19 14.31
N LYS A 80 -16.62 4.43 14.81
CA LYS A 80 -15.34 5.13 14.82
C LYS A 80 -14.33 4.33 15.66
N ASN A 81 -13.07 4.29 15.22
CA ASN A 81 -11.98 3.86 16.08
C ASN A 81 -11.83 4.86 17.25
N SER A 82 -11.16 4.45 18.32
CA SER A 82 -11.00 5.27 19.53
C SER A 82 -10.16 6.54 19.33
N ALA A 83 -9.45 6.63 18.20
CA ALA A 83 -8.53 7.72 17.91
C ALA A 83 -9.13 8.84 17.07
N ASN A 84 -8.59 10.05 17.25
CA ASN A 84 -9.08 11.24 16.56
C ASN A 84 -8.31 11.49 15.25
N ILE A 85 -8.49 10.61 14.25
CA ILE A 85 -7.99 10.84 12.89
C ILE A 85 -8.89 11.87 12.20
N ARG A 86 -8.29 12.90 11.60
CA ARG A 86 -9.00 13.89 10.77
C ARG A 86 -9.03 13.37 9.34
N ILE A 87 -10.24 13.05 8.86
CA ILE A 87 -10.43 12.44 7.54
C ILE A 87 -11.26 13.35 6.66
N ILE A 88 -10.81 13.52 5.41
CA ILE A 88 -11.58 14.15 4.34
C ILE A 88 -11.91 13.12 3.25
N ASP A 89 -13.14 13.07 2.76
CA ASP A 89 -13.49 12.35 1.53
C ASP A 89 -13.54 13.36 0.39
N LEU A 90 -12.63 13.20 -0.57
CA LEU A 90 -12.52 14.07 -1.73
C LEU A 90 -13.56 13.74 -2.81
N GLY A 91 -14.30 12.64 -2.64
CA GLY A 91 -15.14 12.10 -3.68
C GLY A 91 -14.34 11.27 -4.67
N ASP A 92 -14.72 11.33 -5.93
CA ASP A 92 -14.21 10.44 -6.97
C ASP A 92 -13.43 11.23 -8.03
N ILE A 93 -12.36 10.63 -8.56
CA ILE A 93 -11.69 11.17 -9.74
C ILE A 93 -12.67 11.10 -10.92
N ARG A 94 -12.90 12.25 -11.55
CA ARG A 94 -13.66 12.36 -12.80
C ARG A 94 -12.94 11.56 -13.87
N GLN A 95 -13.65 10.62 -14.49
CA GLN A 95 -13.11 9.84 -15.60
C GLN A 95 -12.79 10.77 -16.79
N GLY A 96 -11.55 10.73 -17.27
CA GLY A 96 -11.11 11.51 -18.41
C GLY A 96 -11.52 10.90 -19.76
N ASN A 97 -11.38 11.66 -20.84
CA ASN A 97 -11.72 11.19 -22.20
C ASN A 97 -10.92 9.92 -22.56
N GLY A 98 -9.62 9.91 -22.28
CA GLY A 98 -8.76 8.73 -22.32
C GLY A 98 -8.33 8.25 -20.93
N VAL A 99 -7.81 7.03 -20.86
CA VAL A 99 -7.29 6.46 -19.60
C VAL A 99 -6.11 7.29 -19.06
N ASN A 100 -5.25 7.77 -19.96
CA ASN A 100 -4.13 8.64 -19.59
C ASN A 100 -4.59 9.97 -18.96
N ASP A 101 -5.75 10.50 -19.35
CA ASP A 101 -6.32 11.72 -18.75
C ASP A 101 -6.74 11.43 -17.30
N THR A 102 -7.36 10.26 -17.05
CA THR A 102 -7.70 9.81 -15.70
C THR A 102 -6.44 9.60 -14.85
N TYR A 103 -5.40 8.98 -15.41
CA TYR A 103 -4.12 8.80 -14.70
C TYR A 103 -3.48 10.14 -14.36
N PHE A 104 -3.52 11.11 -15.29
CA PHE A 104 -3.03 12.45 -15.05
C PHE A 104 -3.79 13.11 -13.90
N ALA A 105 -5.13 13.08 -13.94
CA ALA A 105 -5.98 13.63 -12.89
C ALA A 105 -5.70 13.01 -11.51
N LEU A 106 -5.67 11.67 -11.43
CA LEU A 106 -5.35 10.96 -10.18
C LEU A 106 -3.95 11.34 -9.69
N LYS A 107 -2.95 11.33 -10.58
CA LYS A 107 -1.56 11.71 -10.26
C LYS A 107 -1.48 13.12 -9.67
N GLU A 108 -2.10 14.13 -10.29
CA GLU A 108 -2.05 15.51 -9.79
C GLU A 108 -2.70 15.66 -8.42
N VAL A 109 -3.85 15.00 -8.18
CA VAL A 109 -4.49 14.99 -6.85
C VAL A 109 -3.57 14.34 -5.80
N LEU A 110 -2.96 13.21 -6.13
CA LEU A 110 -2.02 12.53 -5.22
C LEU A 110 -0.77 13.38 -4.94
N VAL A 111 -0.23 14.10 -5.92
CA VAL A 111 0.91 15.01 -5.72
C VAL A 111 0.58 16.08 -4.68
N VAL A 112 -0.62 16.68 -4.75
CA VAL A 112 -1.07 17.69 -3.78
C VAL A 112 -1.18 17.10 -2.39
N LEU A 113 -1.81 15.92 -2.25
CA LEU A 113 -1.97 15.24 -0.95
C LEU A 113 -0.63 14.84 -0.33
N LEU A 114 0.27 14.22 -1.11
CA LEU A 114 1.59 13.80 -0.65
C LEU A 114 2.45 14.99 -0.21
N ARG A 115 2.39 16.13 -0.92
CA ARG A 115 3.09 17.36 -0.52
C ARG A 115 2.50 18.00 0.73
N ALA A 116 1.20 17.83 0.96
CA ALA A 116 0.52 18.30 2.16
C ALA A 116 0.65 17.32 3.35
N GLU A 117 1.38 16.22 3.18
CA GLU A 117 1.51 15.13 4.17
C GLU A 117 0.17 14.50 4.57
N VAL A 118 -0.82 14.54 3.66
CA VAL A 118 -2.13 13.89 3.81
C VAL A 118 -2.07 12.52 3.13
N LEU A 119 -2.34 11.45 3.87
CA LEU A 119 -2.27 10.09 3.31
C LEU A 119 -3.50 9.81 2.43
N PRO A 120 -3.34 9.55 1.12
CA PRO A 120 -4.45 9.14 0.27
C PRO A 120 -4.75 7.65 0.43
N ILE A 121 -6.04 7.35 0.63
CA ILE A 121 -6.66 6.03 0.49
C ILE A 121 -7.42 6.02 -0.82
N ILE A 122 -6.93 5.26 -1.80
CA ILE A 122 -7.54 5.13 -3.12
C ILE A 122 -8.47 3.90 -3.14
N ILE A 123 -9.71 4.07 -3.60
CA ILE A 123 -10.68 2.99 -3.74
C ILE A 123 -11.08 2.81 -5.22
N GLY A 124 -10.77 1.63 -5.76
CA GLY A 124 -11.07 1.24 -7.14
C GLY A 124 -10.17 1.92 -8.18
N GLY A 125 -10.42 1.72 -9.47
CA GLY A 125 -11.14 0.60 -10.06
C GLY A 125 -10.15 -0.52 -10.32
N SER A 126 -9.61 -0.59 -11.53
CA SER A 126 -8.63 -1.59 -11.90
C SER A 126 -7.22 -1.32 -11.34
N HIS A 127 -6.44 -2.38 -11.15
CA HIS A 127 -5.16 -2.32 -10.43
C HIS A 127 -4.07 -1.51 -11.15
N ASP A 128 -4.23 -1.25 -12.46
CA ASP A 128 -3.33 -0.40 -13.23
C ASP A 128 -3.22 1.04 -12.70
N LEU A 129 -4.19 1.51 -11.92
CA LEU A 129 -4.11 2.81 -11.24
C LEU A 129 -2.94 2.91 -10.25
N ALA A 130 -2.37 1.78 -9.82
CA ALA A 130 -1.12 1.76 -9.08
C ALA A 130 0.06 2.40 -9.87
N TYR A 131 0.00 2.40 -11.20
CA TYR A 131 0.93 3.16 -12.04
C TYR A 131 0.79 4.67 -11.82
N ALA A 132 -0.43 5.20 -11.77
CA ALA A 132 -0.67 6.63 -11.51
C ALA A 132 -0.20 7.02 -10.09
N MET A 133 -0.36 6.12 -9.10
CA MET A 133 0.22 6.31 -7.77
C MET A 133 1.75 6.43 -7.82
N TYR A 134 2.43 5.54 -8.56
CA TYR A 134 3.88 5.61 -8.76
C TYR A 134 4.30 6.93 -9.44
N LEU A 135 3.59 7.37 -10.48
CA LEU A 135 3.86 8.64 -11.17
C LEU A 135 3.74 9.86 -10.24
N ALA A 136 2.90 9.81 -9.21
CA ALA A 136 2.80 10.89 -8.22
C ALA A 136 4.10 11.00 -7.39
N TYR A 137 4.69 9.88 -7.00
CA TYR A 137 5.98 9.85 -6.30
C TYR A 137 7.14 10.32 -7.18
N GLU A 138 7.16 9.89 -8.46
CA GLU A 138 8.10 10.40 -9.47
C GLU A 138 7.99 11.94 -9.59
N SER A 139 6.77 12.46 -9.66
CA SER A 139 6.49 13.90 -9.83
C SER A 139 6.96 14.76 -8.66
N ILE A 140 7.08 14.19 -7.45
CA ILE A 140 7.66 14.87 -6.28
C ILE A 140 9.13 14.51 -6.05
N GLY A 141 9.75 13.73 -6.93
CA GLY A 141 11.15 13.34 -6.85
C GLY A 141 11.47 12.36 -5.71
N LYS A 142 10.47 11.65 -5.18
CA LYS A 142 10.64 10.73 -4.05
C LYS A 142 10.91 9.32 -4.56
N ILE A 143 12.10 8.79 -4.27
CA ILE A 143 12.41 7.38 -4.46
C ILE A 143 11.64 6.58 -3.40
N ILE A 144 10.96 5.51 -3.82
CA ILE A 144 10.03 4.76 -2.97
C ILE A 144 10.27 3.25 -2.97
N ASN A 145 9.81 2.64 -1.89
CA ASN A 145 9.51 1.22 -1.84
C ASN A 145 8.01 1.00 -2.09
N MET A 146 7.66 0.07 -2.96
CA MET A 146 6.27 -0.31 -3.24
C MET A 146 6.01 -1.72 -2.73
N ALA A 147 4.87 -1.96 -2.08
CA ALA A 147 4.41 -3.30 -1.73
C ALA A 147 3.03 -3.56 -2.34
N THR A 148 2.84 -4.75 -2.89
CA THR A 148 1.56 -5.19 -3.45
C THR A 148 1.09 -6.46 -2.77
N VAL A 149 -0.17 -6.49 -2.34
CA VAL A 149 -0.82 -7.72 -1.89
C VAL A 149 -1.62 -8.27 -3.06
N ASP A 150 -1.07 -9.30 -3.70
CA ASP A 150 -1.59 -9.83 -4.96
C ASP A 150 -1.23 -11.31 -5.13
N SER A 151 -2.12 -12.05 -5.80
CA SER A 151 -1.88 -13.41 -6.26
C SER A 151 -0.91 -13.50 -7.46
N ARG A 152 -0.65 -12.38 -8.15
CA ARG A 152 0.18 -12.24 -9.35
C ARG A 152 1.19 -11.10 -9.21
N PHE A 153 2.13 -11.01 -10.15
CA PHE A 153 3.07 -9.87 -10.21
C PHE A 153 2.65 -8.79 -11.20
N ASP A 154 1.67 -9.07 -12.07
CA ASP A 154 1.20 -8.15 -13.11
C ASP A 154 2.32 -7.57 -14.00
N LEU A 155 3.18 -8.49 -14.45
CA LEU A 155 4.24 -8.22 -15.42
C LEU A 155 3.74 -8.52 -16.83
N ALA A 156 3.89 -7.52 -17.71
CA ALA A 156 3.70 -7.61 -19.15
C ALA A 156 4.45 -8.80 -19.76
N LYS A 157 3.80 -9.47 -20.70
CA LYS A 157 4.49 -10.27 -21.73
C LYS A 157 5.13 -9.33 -22.75
N THR A 158 6.07 -9.83 -23.53
CA THR A 158 6.80 -9.04 -24.55
C THR A 158 5.82 -8.21 -25.40
N ASP A 159 6.10 -6.91 -25.50
CA ASP A 159 5.32 -5.90 -26.26
C ASP A 159 3.84 -5.72 -25.82
N GLU A 160 3.46 -6.17 -24.62
CA GLU A 160 2.10 -5.97 -24.10
C GLU A 160 1.89 -4.52 -23.62
N GLU A 161 0.72 -3.97 -23.95
CA GLU A 161 0.32 -2.63 -23.51
C GLU A 161 0.01 -2.60 -22.00
N LEU A 162 -0.10 -1.39 -21.44
CA LEU A 162 -0.45 -1.21 -20.03
C LEU A 162 -1.90 -1.65 -19.81
N HIS A 163 -2.13 -2.49 -18.79
CA HIS A 163 -3.45 -2.85 -18.26
C HIS A 163 -3.30 -3.39 -16.83
N SER A 164 -4.40 -3.80 -16.22
CA SER A 164 -4.43 -4.24 -14.81
C SER A 164 -3.55 -5.46 -14.48
N ARG A 165 -2.98 -6.14 -15.50
CA ARG A 165 -2.09 -7.30 -15.35
C ARG A 165 -0.68 -7.09 -15.93
N SER A 166 -0.34 -5.86 -16.32
CA SER A 166 0.95 -5.54 -16.93
C SER A 166 1.57 -4.23 -16.41
N TYR A 167 0.87 -3.51 -15.52
CA TYR A 167 1.27 -2.19 -15.03
C TYR A 167 2.65 -2.18 -14.35
N LEU A 168 3.04 -3.28 -13.67
CA LEU A 168 4.31 -3.33 -12.96
C LEU A 168 5.50 -3.25 -13.93
N SER A 169 5.39 -3.85 -15.12
CA SER A 169 6.44 -3.77 -16.14
C SER A 169 6.68 -2.32 -16.57
N LYS A 170 5.64 -1.49 -16.64
CA LYS A 170 5.77 -0.07 -16.99
C LYS A 170 6.47 0.72 -15.89
N ILE A 171 6.21 0.40 -14.62
CA ILE A 171 6.93 0.98 -13.48
C ILE A 171 8.42 0.62 -13.52
N ILE A 172 8.75 -0.67 -13.69
CA ILE A 172 10.13 -1.17 -13.68
C ILE A 172 10.95 -0.58 -14.84
N LEU A 173 10.34 -0.43 -16.02
CA LEU A 173 11.00 0.08 -17.22
C LEU A 173 11.10 1.61 -17.28
N GLN A 174 10.38 2.34 -16.41
CA GLN A 174 10.42 3.80 -16.35
C GLN A 174 11.84 4.31 -16.10
N LYS A 175 12.25 5.36 -16.82
CA LYS A 175 13.54 6.04 -16.65
C LYS A 175 13.34 7.56 -16.50
N PRO A 176 13.99 8.21 -15.52
CA PRO A 176 14.76 7.61 -14.42
C PRO A 176 13.86 6.77 -13.48
N SER A 177 14.43 5.77 -12.79
CA SER A 177 13.66 4.94 -11.85
C SER A 177 13.53 5.64 -10.50
N PHE A 178 12.29 5.74 -10.02
CA PHE A 178 11.97 6.14 -8.64
C PHE A 178 11.53 4.95 -7.79
N LEU A 179 11.59 3.73 -8.33
CA LEU A 179 11.35 2.50 -7.60
C LEU A 179 12.68 1.96 -7.07
N PHE A 180 12.90 2.01 -5.75
CA PHE A 180 14.07 1.41 -5.10
C PHE A 180 13.83 -0.07 -4.80
N ASN A 181 12.67 -0.39 -4.24
CA ASN A 181 12.28 -1.76 -3.95
C ASN A 181 10.84 -2.00 -4.32
N PHE A 182 10.55 -3.22 -4.76
CA PHE A 182 9.22 -3.74 -4.89
C PHE A 182 9.10 -5.02 -4.07
N ALA A 183 7.97 -5.18 -3.39
CA ALA A 183 7.60 -6.39 -2.70
C ALA A 183 6.23 -6.88 -3.17
N ASN A 184 6.11 -8.16 -3.51
CA ASN A 184 4.81 -8.80 -3.68
C ASN A 184 4.53 -9.77 -2.53
N ILE A 185 3.34 -9.68 -1.95
CA ILE A 185 2.87 -10.48 -0.84
C ILE A 185 1.67 -11.29 -1.31
N GLY A 186 1.80 -12.62 -1.29
CA GLY A 186 0.70 -13.52 -1.54
C GLY A 186 0.65 -14.14 -2.93
N TYR A 187 1.72 -14.07 -3.73
CA TYR A 187 1.68 -14.70 -5.05
C TYR A 187 1.43 -16.20 -4.95
N GLN A 188 0.77 -16.72 -5.98
CA GLN A 188 0.46 -18.14 -6.12
C GLN A 188 1.23 -18.67 -7.34
N THR A 189 2.14 -19.64 -7.13
CA THR A 189 3.08 -20.11 -8.19
C THR A 189 2.39 -20.55 -9.48
N TYR A 190 1.18 -21.11 -9.41
CA TYR A 190 0.44 -21.53 -10.60
C TYR A 190 -0.15 -20.36 -11.42
N PHE A 191 -0.14 -19.13 -10.89
CA PHE A 191 -0.49 -17.92 -11.64
C PHE A 191 0.71 -17.11 -12.11
N VAL A 192 1.93 -17.48 -11.68
CA VAL A 192 3.14 -16.71 -11.95
C VAL A 192 4.13 -17.54 -12.76
N ASN A 193 4.56 -17.01 -13.90
CA ASN A 193 5.57 -17.65 -14.73
C ASN A 193 6.90 -17.78 -13.96
N PRO A 194 7.59 -18.94 -13.96
CA PRO A 194 8.90 -19.10 -13.33
C PRO A 194 9.95 -18.07 -13.79
N GLY A 195 9.91 -17.64 -15.06
CA GLY A 195 10.77 -16.58 -15.59
C GLY A 195 10.51 -15.23 -14.92
N ALA A 196 9.26 -14.94 -14.54
CA ALA A 196 8.91 -13.75 -13.76
C ALA A 196 9.47 -13.82 -12.35
N ILE A 197 9.40 -14.97 -11.67
CA ILE A 197 10.03 -15.16 -10.35
C ILE A 197 11.55 -14.92 -10.43
N LYS A 198 12.20 -15.47 -11.47
CA LYS A 198 13.62 -15.22 -11.72
C LYS A 198 13.93 -13.75 -11.98
N LEU A 199 13.09 -13.06 -12.76
CA LEU A 199 13.24 -11.62 -13.00
C LEU A 199 13.18 -10.83 -11.69
N MET A 200 12.19 -11.09 -10.84
CA MET A 200 12.07 -10.41 -9.54
C MET A 200 13.30 -10.64 -8.67
N SER A 201 13.79 -11.88 -8.60
CA SER A 201 15.02 -12.23 -7.88
C SER A 201 16.26 -11.51 -8.43
N ASN A 202 16.40 -11.43 -9.76
CA ASN A 202 17.52 -10.72 -10.41
C ASN A 202 17.49 -9.20 -10.18
N LEU A 203 16.29 -8.63 -10.00
CA LEU A 203 16.09 -7.24 -9.60
C LEU A 203 16.19 -7.03 -8.09
N PHE A 204 16.49 -8.10 -7.33
CA PHE A 204 16.53 -8.16 -5.88
C PHE A 204 15.20 -7.75 -5.22
N PHE A 205 14.06 -7.89 -5.89
CA PHE A 205 12.75 -7.59 -5.34
C PHE A 205 12.23 -8.71 -4.44
N ASP A 206 11.45 -8.33 -3.43
CA ASP A 206 10.87 -9.26 -2.47
C ASP A 206 9.64 -9.95 -3.08
N VAL A 207 9.57 -11.28 -3.00
CA VAL A 207 8.41 -12.05 -3.45
C VAL A 207 8.03 -13.10 -2.42
N HIS A 208 6.87 -12.95 -1.80
CA HIS A 208 6.41 -13.82 -0.72
C HIS A 208 5.23 -14.66 -1.18
N ARG A 209 5.44 -15.98 -1.24
CA ARG A 209 4.41 -16.93 -1.67
C ARG A 209 3.29 -17.02 -0.63
N LEU A 210 2.03 -17.10 -1.07
CA LEU A 210 0.86 -17.17 -0.20
C LEU A 210 1.01 -18.16 0.97
N GLY A 211 1.41 -19.40 0.70
CA GLY A 211 1.53 -20.43 1.74
C GLY A 211 2.55 -20.10 2.82
N ASN A 212 3.65 -19.41 2.47
CA ASN A 212 4.67 -19.01 3.42
C ASN A 212 4.18 -17.86 4.29
N VAL A 213 3.54 -16.86 3.67
CA VAL A 213 2.95 -15.71 4.38
C VAL A 213 1.86 -16.18 5.33
N ARG A 214 0.97 -17.08 4.90
CA ARG A 214 -0.10 -17.59 5.78
C ARG A 214 0.41 -18.44 6.94
N GLY A 215 1.56 -19.10 6.78
CA GLY A 215 2.21 -19.84 7.86
C GLY A 215 2.82 -18.93 8.93
N HIS A 216 3.25 -17.73 8.55
CA HIS A 216 3.94 -16.75 9.40
C HIS A 216 3.55 -15.33 8.96
N ILE A 217 2.30 -14.93 9.22
CA ILE A 217 1.74 -13.67 8.67
C ILE A 217 2.42 -12.43 9.25
N GLU A 218 2.99 -12.55 10.45
CA GLU A 218 3.83 -11.56 11.10
C GLU A 218 5.03 -11.15 10.25
N GLU A 219 5.55 -12.04 9.39
CA GLU A 219 6.65 -11.72 8.48
C GLU A 219 6.23 -10.78 7.34
N ALA A 220 4.93 -10.56 7.14
CA ALA A 220 4.46 -9.50 6.25
C ALA A 220 4.59 -8.10 6.89
N GLU A 221 4.66 -7.99 8.23
CA GLU A 221 4.75 -6.69 8.91
C GLU A 221 6.01 -5.92 8.49
N PRO A 222 7.24 -6.49 8.50
CA PRO A 222 8.43 -5.74 8.09
C PRO A 222 8.39 -5.37 6.61
N VAL A 223 7.77 -6.20 5.76
CA VAL A 223 7.61 -5.91 4.32
C VAL A 223 6.74 -4.67 4.13
N LEU A 224 5.56 -4.65 4.76
CA LEU A 224 4.61 -3.53 4.68
C LEU A 224 5.15 -2.29 5.40
N ARG A 225 5.89 -2.45 6.50
CA ARG A 225 6.58 -1.37 7.20
C ARG A 225 7.67 -0.73 6.34
N ASN A 226 8.29 -1.49 5.43
CA ASN A 226 9.30 -0.95 4.54
C ASN A 226 8.73 -0.19 3.32
N ALA A 227 7.43 -0.29 3.05
CA ALA A 227 6.79 0.33 1.89
C ALA A 227 6.47 1.82 2.14
N ASP A 228 6.65 2.66 1.11
CA ASP A 228 6.11 4.02 1.05
C ASP A 228 4.69 4.01 0.46
N THR A 229 4.39 3.07 -0.45
CA THR A 229 3.06 2.88 -1.02
C THR A 229 2.65 1.42 -1.02
N VAL A 230 1.39 1.16 -0.67
CA VAL A 230 0.79 -0.18 -0.66
C VAL A 230 -0.36 -0.24 -1.65
N SER A 231 -0.38 -1.24 -2.52
CA SER A 231 -1.57 -1.56 -3.32
C SER A 231 -2.09 -2.95 -2.96
N PHE A 232 -3.41 -3.07 -2.86
CA PHE A 232 -4.05 -4.32 -2.50
C PHE A 232 -5.02 -4.72 -3.61
N ASP A 233 -4.77 -5.86 -4.25
CA ASP A 233 -5.72 -6.50 -5.18
C ASP A 233 -6.64 -7.42 -4.39
N ILE A 234 -7.94 -7.16 -4.41
CA ILE A 234 -8.90 -8.01 -3.71
C ILE A 234 -8.94 -9.45 -4.26
N GLY A 235 -8.51 -9.68 -5.50
CA GLY A 235 -8.36 -11.00 -6.11
C GLY A 235 -7.30 -11.88 -5.45
N SER A 236 -6.49 -11.34 -4.53
CA SER A 236 -5.62 -12.12 -3.65
C SER A 236 -6.36 -12.82 -2.50
N VAL A 237 -7.57 -12.36 -2.18
CA VAL A 237 -8.45 -12.96 -1.17
C VAL A 237 -9.26 -14.07 -1.82
N ARG A 238 -9.48 -15.17 -1.09
CA ARG A 238 -10.25 -16.30 -1.62
C ARG A 238 -11.69 -15.89 -1.94
N GLN A 239 -12.24 -16.43 -3.01
CA GLN A 239 -13.60 -16.16 -3.49
C GLN A 239 -14.68 -16.36 -2.42
N ALA A 240 -14.48 -17.32 -1.51
CA ALA A 240 -15.42 -17.59 -0.42
C ALA A 240 -15.60 -16.38 0.52
N ASP A 241 -14.57 -15.55 0.68
CA ASP A 241 -14.60 -14.36 1.52
C ASP A 241 -14.77 -13.08 0.70
N ALA A 242 -14.28 -13.06 -0.55
CA ALA A 242 -14.36 -11.93 -1.47
C ALA A 242 -14.81 -12.35 -2.90
N PRO A 243 -16.10 -12.63 -3.14
CA PRO A 243 -16.60 -13.07 -4.45
C PRO A 243 -16.66 -11.96 -5.52
N GLY A 244 -16.71 -10.68 -5.11
CA GLY A 244 -16.79 -9.48 -5.95
C GLY A 244 -15.53 -9.14 -6.71
N ASN A 245 -15.06 -10.05 -7.57
CA ASN A 245 -14.00 -9.83 -8.57
C ASN A 245 -14.23 -10.85 -9.71
N GLY A 246 -14.23 -10.40 -10.96
CA GLY A 246 -14.43 -11.27 -12.13
C GLY A 246 -13.36 -12.35 -12.30
N ASN A 247 -12.21 -12.19 -11.65
CA ASN A 247 -11.08 -13.12 -11.61
C ASN A 247 -10.91 -13.83 -10.26
N ALA A 248 -11.92 -13.80 -9.38
CA ALA A 248 -11.85 -14.42 -8.06
C ALA A 248 -11.44 -15.90 -8.14
N SER A 249 -10.53 -16.30 -7.26
CA SER A 249 -9.97 -17.65 -7.19
C SER A 249 -10.48 -18.36 -5.92
N PRO A 250 -10.69 -19.69 -5.94
CA PRO A 250 -11.11 -20.44 -4.75
C PRO A 250 -10.08 -20.36 -3.60
N ASN A 251 -8.80 -20.12 -3.92
CA ASN A 251 -7.72 -20.04 -2.96
C ASN A 251 -7.10 -18.63 -2.93
N GLY A 252 -6.77 -18.18 -1.72
CA GLY A 252 -6.23 -16.85 -1.44
C GLY A 252 -6.02 -16.67 0.06
N PHE A 253 -5.82 -15.42 0.47
CA PHE A 253 -5.92 -15.03 1.87
C PHE A 253 -7.35 -15.22 2.40
N TYR A 254 -7.48 -15.50 3.68
CA TYR A 254 -8.73 -15.33 4.41
C TYR A 254 -9.05 -13.83 4.58
N GLY A 255 -10.33 -13.49 4.73
CA GLY A 255 -10.74 -12.11 4.96
C GLY A 255 -10.07 -11.47 6.19
N GLU A 256 -9.91 -12.23 7.27
CA GLU A 256 -9.20 -11.78 8.48
C GLU A 256 -7.69 -11.59 8.28
N GLU A 257 -7.03 -12.43 7.47
CA GLU A 257 -5.64 -12.23 7.07
C GLU A 257 -5.49 -10.94 6.24
N ALA A 258 -6.42 -10.65 5.32
CA ALA A 258 -6.43 -9.41 4.55
C ALA A 258 -6.58 -8.16 5.44
N CYS A 259 -7.45 -8.24 6.46
CA CYS A 259 -7.58 -7.19 7.47
C CYS A 259 -6.30 -7.00 8.28
N GLN A 260 -5.63 -8.09 8.68
CA GLN A 260 -4.36 -8.04 9.41
C GLN A 260 -3.24 -7.40 8.58
N LEU A 261 -3.13 -7.74 7.29
CA LEU A 261 -2.17 -7.11 6.37
C LEU A 261 -2.44 -5.60 6.23
N MET A 262 -3.70 -5.20 6.06
CA MET A 262 -4.06 -3.78 5.99
C MET A 262 -3.77 -3.05 7.31
N ARG A 263 -3.94 -3.72 8.44
CA ARG A 263 -3.54 -3.18 9.74
C ARG A 263 -2.03 -2.96 9.84
N TYR A 264 -1.21 -3.90 9.37
CA TYR A 264 0.25 -3.74 9.33
C TYR A 264 0.67 -2.58 8.44
N ALA A 265 0.03 -2.41 7.27
CA ALA A 265 0.26 -1.24 6.41
C ALA A 265 -0.11 0.07 7.14
N GLY A 266 -1.20 0.08 7.91
CA GLY A 266 -1.61 1.23 8.72
C GLY A 266 -0.59 1.62 9.79
N LEU A 267 -0.04 0.64 10.51
CA LEU A 267 0.97 0.84 11.57
C LEU A 267 2.32 1.38 11.07
N SER A 268 2.58 1.31 9.76
CA SER A 268 3.83 1.77 9.17
C SER A 268 3.85 3.28 9.07
N GLU A 269 4.82 3.94 9.67
CA GLU A 269 5.05 5.38 9.48
C GLU A 269 5.58 5.74 8.09
N LYS A 270 6.17 4.77 7.40
CA LYS A 270 6.72 4.99 6.06
C LYS A 270 5.63 5.03 4.99
N VAL A 271 4.54 4.29 5.20
CA VAL A 271 3.40 4.24 4.26
C VAL A 271 2.74 5.62 4.19
N SER A 272 2.89 6.26 3.04
CA SER A 272 2.34 7.56 2.70
C SER A 272 1.18 7.50 1.70
N SER A 273 0.85 6.32 1.15
CA SER A 273 -0.39 6.09 0.37
C SER A 273 -0.79 4.61 0.38
N VAL A 274 -2.09 4.34 0.27
CA VAL A 274 -2.63 2.99 0.10
C VAL A 274 -3.74 2.96 -0.94
N GLY A 275 -3.81 1.89 -1.74
CA GLY A 275 -4.88 1.67 -2.72
C GLY A 275 -5.51 0.29 -2.58
N LEU A 276 -6.82 0.20 -2.76
CA LEU A 276 -7.60 -1.04 -2.78
C LEU A 276 -8.34 -1.17 -4.12
N PHE A 277 -7.98 -2.20 -4.88
CA PHE A 277 -8.35 -2.33 -6.30
C PHE A 277 -9.13 -3.61 -6.59
N GLU A 278 -9.70 -3.66 -7.79
CA GLU A 278 -10.34 -4.82 -8.43
C GLU A 278 -11.61 -5.34 -7.73
N VAL A 279 -12.15 -4.60 -6.77
CA VAL A 279 -13.50 -4.86 -6.23
C VAL A 279 -14.52 -4.56 -7.31
N ASN A 280 -15.36 -5.54 -7.64
CA ASN A 280 -16.38 -5.41 -8.66
C ASN A 280 -17.77 -5.67 -8.08
N PRO A 281 -18.59 -4.62 -7.88
CA PRO A 281 -19.95 -4.76 -7.37
C PRO A 281 -20.84 -5.67 -8.23
N GLY A 282 -20.58 -5.82 -9.52
CA GLY A 282 -21.35 -6.70 -10.42
C GLY A 282 -21.15 -8.18 -10.15
N HIS A 283 -20.02 -8.56 -9.52
CA HIS A 283 -19.75 -9.93 -9.07
C HIS A 283 -19.97 -10.11 -7.57
N ASP A 284 -20.26 -9.04 -6.84
CA ASP A 284 -20.33 -9.05 -5.39
C ASP A 284 -21.69 -9.57 -4.88
N GLN A 285 -21.65 -10.66 -4.12
CA GLN A 285 -22.86 -11.28 -3.61
C GLN A 285 -23.26 -10.62 -2.29
N ARG A 286 -24.38 -9.88 -2.31
CA ARG A 286 -24.93 -9.18 -1.13
C ARG A 286 -23.94 -8.16 -0.51
N GLY A 287 -23.04 -7.61 -1.32
CA GLY A 287 -22.03 -6.65 -0.84
C GLY A 287 -20.96 -7.26 0.06
N GLN A 288 -20.74 -8.57 0.00
CA GLN A 288 -19.80 -9.27 0.86
C GLN A 288 -18.37 -8.74 0.69
N THR A 289 -17.90 -8.61 -0.55
CA THR A 289 -16.57 -8.07 -0.82
C THR A 289 -16.48 -6.60 -0.43
N ALA A 290 -17.47 -5.77 -0.78
CA ALA A 290 -17.50 -4.37 -0.39
C ALA A 290 -17.45 -4.17 1.14
N HIS A 291 -18.13 -5.06 1.88
CA HIS A 291 -18.11 -5.05 3.35
C HIS A 291 -16.74 -5.49 3.90
N LEU A 292 -16.13 -6.54 3.38
CA LEU A 292 -14.76 -6.93 3.75
C LEU A 292 -13.77 -5.80 3.44
N SER A 293 -13.86 -5.19 2.26
CA SER A 293 -13.05 -4.04 1.87
C SER A 293 -13.21 -2.85 2.84
N ALA A 294 -14.43 -2.58 3.31
CA ALA A 294 -14.65 -1.57 4.34
C ALA A 294 -13.97 -1.92 5.67
N GLN A 295 -13.99 -3.19 6.10
CA GLN A 295 -13.30 -3.65 7.31
C GLN A 295 -11.78 -3.56 7.16
N MET A 296 -11.24 -3.91 5.98
CA MET A 296 -9.83 -3.75 5.64
C MET A 296 -9.37 -2.28 5.79
N LEU A 297 -10.14 -1.34 5.23
CA LEU A 297 -9.85 0.10 5.38
C LEU A 297 -10.00 0.57 6.84
N TRP A 298 -10.98 0.04 7.56
CA TRP A 298 -11.14 0.32 8.99
C TRP A 298 -9.92 -0.13 9.80
N TYR A 299 -9.38 -1.33 9.54
CA TYR A 299 -8.18 -1.83 10.20
C TYR A 299 -6.90 -1.08 9.77
N PHE A 300 -6.82 -0.63 8.53
CA PHE A 300 -5.76 0.28 8.11
C PHE A 300 -5.78 1.56 8.93
N LEU A 301 -6.95 2.16 9.12
CA LEU A 301 -7.14 3.38 9.91
C LEU A 301 -6.90 3.14 11.41
N ASP A 302 -7.29 1.98 11.95
CA ASP A 302 -6.91 1.54 13.30
C ASP A 302 -5.39 1.50 13.47
N GLY A 303 -4.68 0.82 12.56
CA GLY A 303 -3.22 0.78 12.55
C GLY A 303 -2.60 2.17 12.41
N PHE A 304 -3.13 3.01 11.52
CA PHE A 304 -2.66 4.39 11.32
C PHE A 304 -2.74 5.21 12.60
N SER A 305 -3.83 5.08 13.36
CA SER A 305 -3.96 5.80 14.63
C SER A 305 -2.96 5.40 15.72
N GLN A 306 -2.30 4.26 15.55
CA GLN A 306 -1.38 3.67 16.52
C GLN A 306 0.09 3.76 16.07
N ARG A 307 0.38 4.57 15.05
CA ARG A 307 1.77 4.89 14.66
C ARG A 307 2.51 5.48 15.86
N SER A 308 3.67 4.90 16.18
CA SER A 308 4.37 5.10 17.45
C SER A 308 5.57 6.06 17.37
N ASN A 309 5.89 6.52 16.16
CA ASN A 309 7.07 7.30 15.81
C ASN A 309 8.39 6.67 16.28
N ASP A 310 8.54 5.36 16.05
CA ASP A 310 9.65 4.55 16.60
C ASP A 310 10.76 4.24 15.58
N PHE A 311 10.69 4.82 14.39
CA PHE A 311 11.75 4.67 13.39
C PHE A 311 13.11 5.11 13.98
N PRO A 312 14.17 4.27 13.88
CA PRO A 312 15.46 4.62 14.44
C PRO A 312 16.04 5.89 13.79
N ASP A 313 16.25 6.92 14.61
CA ASP A 313 16.95 8.15 14.26
C ASP A 313 18.12 8.32 15.23
N GLU A 314 19.32 8.62 14.72
CA GLU A 314 20.55 8.84 15.50
C GLU A 314 20.36 9.81 16.68
N LYS A 315 19.35 10.71 16.59
CA LYS A 315 19.01 11.70 17.63
C LYS A 315 18.13 11.17 18.75
N ASN A 316 17.38 10.09 18.54
CA ASN A 316 16.40 9.57 19.48
C ASN A 316 16.94 8.30 20.13
N GLY A 317 17.43 8.38 21.37
CA GLY A 317 17.95 7.24 22.16
C GLY A 317 16.93 6.16 22.57
N GLN A 318 15.87 5.97 21.77
CA GLN A 318 14.73 5.09 22.00
C GLN A 318 14.95 3.66 21.47
N TYR A 319 16.17 3.31 21.09
CA TYR A 319 16.52 1.97 20.61
C TYR A 319 17.70 1.36 21.36
N ILE A 320 17.81 0.04 21.25
CA ILE A 320 18.94 -0.78 21.68
C ILE A 320 19.65 -1.26 20.40
N LYS A 321 20.97 -1.09 20.33
CA LYS A 321 21.77 -1.59 19.20
C LYS A 321 22.34 -2.97 19.54
N TYR A 322 22.26 -3.89 18.60
CA TYR A 322 22.92 -5.20 18.66
C TYR A 322 23.88 -5.30 17.48
N TYR A 323 25.11 -5.70 17.78
CA TYR A 323 26.16 -5.92 16.78
C TYR A 323 26.33 -7.42 16.63
N VAL A 324 26.16 -7.91 15.41
CA VAL A 324 26.34 -9.33 15.08
C VAL A 324 27.56 -9.44 14.18
N ASP A 325 28.64 -9.96 14.76
CA ASP A 325 29.85 -10.33 14.03
C ASP A 325 29.54 -11.58 13.17
N MET A 326 29.96 -11.54 11.92
CA MET A 326 29.66 -12.58 10.93
C MET A 326 30.99 -13.14 10.41
N GLU A 327 31.19 -14.44 10.54
CA GLU A 327 32.45 -15.06 10.14
C GLU A 327 32.70 -14.85 8.65
N GLY A 328 33.88 -14.29 8.31
CA GLY A 328 34.26 -14.04 6.92
C GLY A 328 33.72 -12.75 6.31
N HIS A 329 32.96 -11.95 7.07
CA HIS A 329 32.57 -10.59 6.68
C HIS A 329 33.45 -9.55 7.36
N LYS A 330 33.70 -8.42 6.67
CA LYS A 330 34.57 -7.35 7.19
C LYS A 330 33.86 -6.40 8.17
N GLU A 331 32.52 -6.40 8.16
CA GLU A 331 31.69 -5.46 8.90
C GLU A 331 30.55 -6.21 9.59
N ASP A 332 30.27 -5.83 10.84
CA ASP A 332 29.16 -6.37 11.63
C ASP A 332 27.81 -5.96 11.02
N ILE A 333 26.80 -6.82 11.17
CA ILE A 333 25.41 -6.43 10.92
C ILE A 333 24.90 -5.73 12.18
N VAL A 334 24.45 -4.48 12.02
CA VAL A 334 23.92 -3.67 13.12
C VAL A 334 22.40 -3.72 13.12
N PHE A 335 21.83 -4.27 14.19
CA PHE A 335 20.39 -4.30 14.45
C PHE A 335 19.99 -3.21 15.44
N TYR A 336 18.81 -2.64 15.22
CA TYR A 336 18.19 -1.63 16.06
C TYR A 336 16.86 -2.18 16.54
N LYS A 337 16.67 -2.23 17.86
CA LYS A 337 15.41 -2.65 18.48
C LYS A 337 14.74 -1.47 19.18
N SER A 338 13.50 -1.17 18.83
CA SER A 338 12.70 -0.16 19.52
C SER A 338 12.42 -0.59 20.96
N LYS A 339 12.60 0.33 21.92
CA LYS A 339 12.27 0.11 23.33
C LYS A 339 10.77 0.16 23.61
N SER A 340 9.98 0.82 22.75
CA SER A 340 8.55 1.04 22.96
C SER A 340 7.67 -0.01 22.30
N THR A 341 8.11 -0.58 21.18
CA THR A 341 7.28 -1.45 20.34
C THR A 341 7.85 -2.83 20.09
N ASP A 342 9.09 -3.08 20.54
CA ASP A 342 9.83 -4.32 20.25
C ASP A 342 10.11 -4.56 18.75
N ARG A 343 9.83 -3.59 17.87
CA ARG A 343 10.10 -3.67 16.42
C ARG A 343 11.60 -3.55 16.13
N TRP A 344 12.03 -4.18 15.04
CA TRP A 344 13.44 -4.26 14.65
C TRP A 344 13.73 -3.65 13.28
N TRP A 345 14.98 -3.19 13.12
CA TRP A 345 15.57 -2.73 11.86
C TRP A 345 17.01 -3.20 11.76
N MET A 346 17.52 -3.30 10.54
CA MET A 346 18.93 -3.51 10.23
C MET A 346 19.48 -2.30 9.47
N GLU A 347 20.72 -1.91 9.76
CA GLU A 347 21.42 -0.86 9.02
C GLU A 347 22.20 -1.46 7.84
N ILE A 348 22.12 -0.79 6.68
CA ILE A 348 22.92 -1.12 5.49
C ILE A 348 24.16 -0.19 5.44
N PRO A 349 25.38 -0.75 5.46
CA PRO A 349 26.60 0.05 5.35
C PRO A 349 26.77 0.54 3.91
N VAL A 350 26.91 1.85 3.73
CA VAL A 350 27.14 2.50 2.42
C VAL A 350 28.06 3.70 2.56
N SER A 351 28.66 4.14 1.44
CA SER A 351 29.46 5.37 1.38
C SER A 351 28.62 6.63 1.70
N GLU A 352 29.27 7.71 2.12
CA GLU A 352 28.59 8.99 2.45
C GLU A 352 27.76 9.55 1.30
N GLU A 353 28.25 9.43 0.06
CA GLU A 353 27.52 9.85 -1.14
C GLU A 353 26.17 9.13 -1.26
N LYS A 354 26.19 7.78 -1.17
CA LYS A 354 24.98 6.95 -1.21
C LYS A 354 24.08 7.20 0.01
N ARG A 355 24.66 7.50 1.18
CA ARG A 355 23.93 7.84 2.40
C ARG A 355 23.08 9.10 2.24
N SER A 356 23.59 10.12 1.57
CA SER A 356 22.81 11.34 1.29
C SER A 356 21.59 11.07 0.40
N LYS A 357 21.75 10.24 -0.62
CA LYS A 357 20.71 9.93 -1.62
C LYS A 357 19.65 8.95 -1.11
N TYR A 358 20.07 7.90 -0.40
CA TYR A 358 19.20 6.78 -0.02
C TYR A 358 18.90 6.69 1.47
N ARG A 359 19.07 7.79 2.23
CA ARG A 359 18.91 7.82 3.70
C ARG A 359 17.69 7.06 4.23
N ARG A 360 16.54 7.15 3.54
CA ARG A 360 15.26 6.50 3.93
C ARG A 360 15.19 4.99 3.64
N HIS A 361 16.19 4.43 2.95
CA HIS A 361 16.27 3.04 2.53
C HIS A 361 17.43 2.28 3.19
N LEU A 362 18.25 2.96 4.00
CA LEU A 362 19.38 2.33 4.69
C LEU A 362 19.01 1.63 6.00
N MET A 363 17.85 1.98 6.58
CA MET A 363 17.29 1.28 7.73
C MET A 363 16.19 0.37 7.23
N VAL A 364 16.47 -0.94 7.18
CA VAL A 364 15.57 -1.96 6.66
C VAL A 364 14.80 -2.57 7.81
N PRO A 365 13.47 -2.41 7.87
CA PRO A 365 12.62 -3.14 8.81
C PRO A 365 12.87 -4.65 8.75
N CYS A 366 13.03 -5.28 9.91
CA CYS A 366 13.25 -6.72 10.04
C CYS A 366 12.43 -7.29 11.19
N SER A 367 12.37 -8.61 11.27
CA SER A 367 11.78 -9.33 12.40
C SER A 367 12.86 -9.79 13.39
N TYR A 368 12.41 -10.38 14.51
CA TYR A 368 13.31 -11.03 15.44
C TYR A 368 13.94 -12.30 14.83
N LEU A 369 13.24 -12.96 13.89
CA LEU A 369 13.77 -14.12 13.19
C LEU A 369 15.02 -13.73 12.36
N ASP A 370 14.99 -12.58 11.67
CA ASP A 370 16.16 -12.07 10.95
C ASP A 370 17.38 -11.89 11.88
N TYR A 371 17.17 -11.40 13.10
CA TYR A 371 18.23 -11.31 14.10
C TYR A 371 18.77 -12.69 14.51
N GLN A 372 17.87 -13.67 14.74
CA GLN A 372 18.27 -15.03 15.07
C GLN A 372 19.06 -15.70 13.94
N THR A 373 18.67 -15.48 12.68
CA THR A 373 19.38 -15.95 11.49
C THR A 373 20.81 -15.41 11.46
N ALA A 374 20.97 -14.10 11.68
CA ALA A 374 22.30 -13.49 11.79
C ALA A 374 23.13 -14.09 12.93
N CYS A 375 22.54 -14.30 14.12
CA CYS A 375 23.24 -14.95 15.23
C CYS A 375 23.67 -16.40 14.94
N ASN A 376 23.04 -17.06 13.97
CA ASN A 376 23.43 -18.38 13.47
C ASN A 376 24.44 -18.31 12.31
N ASN A 377 25.08 -17.15 12.12
CA ASN A 377 26.10 -16.92 11.08
C ASN A 377 25.54 -17.01 9.64
N GLU A 378 24.23 -16.75 9.47
CA GLU A 378 23.55 -16.68 8.17
C GLU A 378 23.08 -15.25 7.90
N ILE A 379 23.35 -14.70 6.70
CA ILE A 379 22.90 -13.34 6.38
C ILE A 379 21.40 -13.34 6.11
N PRO A 380 20.60 -12.48 6.77
CA PRO A 380 19.18 -12.36 6.46
C PRO A 380 18.94 -11.89 5.03
N ASP A 381 18.05 -12.57 4.31
CA ASP A 381 17.74 -12.28 2.90
C ASP A 381 17.35 -10.81 2.66
N ARG A 382 16.55 -10.23 3.57
CA ARG A 382 16.11 -8.82 3.50
C ARG A 382 17.30 -7.85 3.51
N TRP A 383 18.30 -8.15 4.35
CA TRP A 383 19.52 -7.35 4.45
C TRP A 383 20.33 -7.47 3.16
N TRP A 384 20.55 -8.71 2.72
CA TRP A 384 21.35 -9.00 1.54
C TRP A 384 20.79 -8.36 0.27
N GLN A 385 19.48 -8.48 0.05
CA GLN A 385 18.81 -7.87 -1.09
C GLN A 385 18.90 -6.34 -1.07
N ALA A 386 18.73 -5.71 0.10
CA ALA A 386 18.87 -4.26 0.24
C ALA A 386 20.32 -3.81 -0.02
N TYR A 387 21.30 -4.56 0.49
CA TYR A 387 22.72 -4.31 0.25
C TYR A 387 23.08 -4.40 -1.24
N GLN A 388 22.64 -5.47 -1.93
CA GLN A 388 22.90 -5.67 -3.38
C GLN A 388 22.35 -4.53 -4.25
N LYS A 389 21.19 -3.97 -3.92
CA LYS A 389 20.62 -2.81 -4.64
C LYS A 389 21.45 -1.54 -4.48
N LEU A 390 22.22 -1.45 -3.39
CA LEU A 390 23.00 -0.28 -3.02
C LEU A 390 24.47 -0.39 -3.40
N MET A 391 24.94 -1.54 -3.88
CA MET A 391 26.29 -1.74 -4.41
C MET A 391 26.35 -1.29 -5.86
#